data_AF-A0A529NIC0-F1
#
_entry.id   AF-A0A529NIC0-F1
#
_cell.length_a   1.000
_cell.length_b   1.000
_cell.length_c   1.000
_cell.angle_alpha   90.00
_cell.angle_beta   90.00
_cell.angle_gamma   90.00
#
_symmetry.space_group_name_H-M   'P 1'
#
loop_
_entity.id
_entity.type
_entity.pdbx_description
1 polymer ?
#
loop_
_entity_poly.entity_id
_entity_poly.type
_entity_poly.pdbx_seq_one_letter_code
_entity_poly.pdbx_strand_id
1 'polypeptide(L)'
;SKIASNGLFWFLKNIDHEHSVHRADYEAQLARLRAGGSTSRLKPGPEVVHTALRHALLSRRPRPHYVVTVPARIGVILKRILPASLLYRLLSKRA
;
A
#
# COMPACT_ATOMS: atom_id res chain seq x y z
N SER A 1 -7.67 1.12 7.53
CA SER A 1 -7.11 -0.21 7.87
C SER A 1 -6.49 -0.12 9.25
N LYS A 2 -6.74 -1.11 10.13
CA LYS A 2 -6.28 -1.12 11.53
C LYS A 2 -4.99 -1.92 11.76
N ILE A 3 -4.22 -2.17 10.70
CA ILE A 3 -3.02 -3.03 10.76
C ILE A 3 -1.99 -2.51 11.78
N ALA A 4 -1.75 -1.21 11.83
CA ALA A 4 -0.77 -0.65 12.76
C ALA A 4 -1.16 -0.85 14.22
N SER A 5 -2.42 -0.53 14.58
CA SER A 5 -2.93 -0.71 15.93
C SER A 5 -2.94 -2.19 16.35
N ASN A 6 -3.38 -3.08 15.46
CA ASN A 6 -3.43 -4.51 15.75
C ASN A 6 -2.03 -5.14 15.82
N GLY A 7 -1.11 -4.69 14.96
CA GLY A 7 0.24 -5.20 14.85
C GLY A 7 1.15 -4.72 15.97
N LEU A 8 0.91 -3.53 16.52
CA LEU A 8 1.72 -2.95 17.60
C LEU A 8 1.79 -3.86 18.83
N PHE A 9 0.64 -4.42 19.24
CA PHE A 9 0.59 -5.36 20.37
C PHE A 9 1.51 -6.56 20.15
N TRP A 10 1.42 -7.18 18.98
CA TRP A 10 2.22 -8.36 18.66
C TRP A 10 3.70 -8.03 18.47
N PHE A 11 4.02 -6.84 17.95
CA PHE A 11 5.40 -6.37 17.85
C PHE A 11 6.03 -6.28 19.26
N LEU A 12 5.39 -5.56 20.18
CA LEU A 12 5.88 -5.38 21.55
C LEU A 12 6.00 -6.70 22.31
N LYS A 13 5.10 -7.66 22.04
CA LYS A 13 5.09 -8.96 22.71
C LYS A 13 6.24 -9.89 22.27
N ASN A 14 6.64 -9.83 21.00
CA ASN A 14 7.50 -10.86 20.41
C ASN A 14 8.86 -10.36 19.92
N ILE A 15 9.07 -9.05 19.84
CA ILE A 15 10.30 -8.46 19.30
C ILE A 15 11.02 -7.70 20.41
N ASP A 16 12.22 -8.19 20.76
CA ASP A 16 13.16 -7.43 21.58
C ASP A 16 13.79 -6.33 20.74
N HIS A 17 13.11 -5.18 20.71
CA HIS A 17 13.56 -4.01 19.98
C HIS A 17 14.60 -3.19 20.75
N GLU A 18 14.76 -3.41 22.06
CA GLU A 18 15.69 -2.65 22.91
C GLU A 18 17.11 -3.16 22.78
N HIS A 19 17.31 -4.48 22.67
CA HIS A 19 18.64 -5.10 22.52
C HIS A 19 18.98 -5.50 21.08
N SER A 20 18.18 -5.09 20.09
CA SER A 20 18.42 -5.38 18.68
C SER A 20 19.49 -4.46 18.07
N VAL A 21 20.29 -5.00 17.15
CA VAL A 21 21.17 -4.21 16.27
C VAL A 21 20.41 -3.19 15.41
N HIS A 22 19.10 -3.40 15.23
CA HIS A 22 18.19 -2.52 14.48
C HIS A 22 17.40 -1.57 15.38
N ARG A 23 17.81 -1.37 16.64
CA ARG A 23 17.09 -0.55 17.62
C ARG A 23 16.66 0.81 17.07
N ALA A 24 17.56 1.54 16.42
CA ALA A 24 17.27 2.86 15.87
C ALA A 24 16.13 2.83 14.81
N ASP A 25 16.15 1.82 13.94
CA ASP A 25 15.11 1.63 12.93
C ASP A 25 13.77 1.26 13.58
N TYR A 26 13.82 0.42 14.61
CA TYR A 26 12.63 0.03 15.36
C TYR A 26 12.03 1.17 16.15
N GLU A 27 12.81 2.07 16.75
CA GLU A 27 12.30 3.26 17.44
C GLU A 27 11.48 4.13 16.47
N ALA A 28 12.01 4.40 15.26
CA ALA A 28 11.29 5.14 14.23
C ALA A 28 10.04 4.40 13.72
N GLN A 29 10.08 3.08 13.62
CA GLN A 29 8.93 2.26 13.24
C GLN A 29 7.85 2.23 14.33
N LEU A 30 8.24 2.10 15.60
CA LEU A 30 7.35 2.11 16.76
C LEU A 30 6.65 3.44 16.91
N ALA A 31 7.35 4.57 16.71
CA ALA A 31 6.74 5.89 16.71
C ALA A 31 5.62 5.98 15.67
N ARG A 32 5.85 5.50 14.45
CA ARG A 32 4.84 5.44 13.38
C ARG A 32 3.67 4.52 13.73
N LEU A 33 3.95 3.34 14.30
CA LEU A 33 2.90 2.38 14.68
C LEU A 33 2.02 2.92 15.82
N ARG A 34 2.63 3.53 16.84
CA ARG A 34 1.93 4.18 17.98
C ARG A 34 1.07 5.35 17.52
N ALA A 35 1.49 6.10 16.51
CA ALA A 35 0.70 7.16 15.88
C ALA A 35 -0.48 6.64 15.02
N GLY A 36 -0.78 5.33 15.03
CA GLY A 36 -1.86 4.74 14.24
C GLY A 36 -1.43 4.28 12.84
N GLY A 37 -0.12 4.28 12.55
CA GLY A 37 0.46 3.87 11.28
C GLY A 37 0.58 4.99 10.26
N SER A 38 0.94 4.63 9.02
CA SER A 38 1.02 5.59 7.92
C SER A 38 -0.39 6.00 7.46
N THR A 39 -0.71 7.28 7.66
CA THR A 39 -1.86 7.96 7.06
C THR A 39 -1.54 8.36 5.62
N SER A 40 -1.36 7.38 4.74
CA SER A 40 -1.17 7.68 3.33
C SER A 40 -2.48 8.23 2.73
N ARG A 41 -2.47 9.51 2.35
CA ARG A 41 -3.58 10.19 1.64
C ARG A 41 -4.00 9.45 0.36
N LEU A 42 -3.07 8.71 -0.24
CA LEU A 42 -3.30 7.95 -1.46
C LEU A 42 -3.85 6.54 -1.22
N LYS A 43 -3.97 6.11 0.04
CA LYS A 43 -4.55 4.80 0.37
C LYS A 43 -6.08 4.90 0.27
N PRO A 44 -6.71 4.22 -0.70
CA PRO A 44 -8.16 4.25 -0.80
C PRO A 44 -8.79 3.51 0.38
N GLY A 45 -9.99 3.96 0.78
CA GLY A 45 -10.84 3.24 1.73
C GLY A 45 -11.34 1.90 1.16
N PRO A 46 -11.91 1.03 2.00
CA PRO A 46 -12.44 -0.27 1.57
C PRO A 46 -13.54 -0.14 0.51
N GLU A 47 -14.20 1.01 0.44
CA GLU A 47 -15.36 1.26 -0.41
C GLU A 47 -15.01 1.24 -1.90
N VAL A 48 -13.75 1.58 -2.21
CA VAL A 48 -13.22 1.50 -3.58
C VAL A 48 -13.11 0.04 -4.02
N VAL A 49 -12.70 -0.86 -3.12
CA VAL A 49 -12.62 -2.29 -3.39
C VAL A 49 -14.02 -2.87 -3.50
N HIS A 50 -14.92 -2.53 -2.57
CA HIS A 50 -16.32 -2.94 -2.61
C HIS A 50 -16.99 -2.56 -3.92
N THR A 51 -16.79 -1.32 -4.40
CA THR A 51 -17.37 -0.86 -5.67
C THR A 51 -16.88 -1.68 -6.86
N ALA A 52 -15.58 -1.96 -6.92
CA ALA A 52 -15.00 -2.78 -7.98
C ALA A 52 -15.49 -4.23 -7.91
N LEU A 53 -15.57 -4.80 -6.71
CA LEU A 53 -16.06 -6.17 -6.49
C LEU A 53 -17.53 -6.30 -6.87
N ARG A 54 -18.38 -5.37 -6.44
CA ARG A 54 -19.80 -5.33 -6.80
C ARG A 54 -19.96 -5.26 -8.32
N HIS A 55 -19.20 -4.41 -9.00
CA HIS A 55 -19.20 -4.35 -10.45
C HIS A 55 -18.75 -5.68 -11.07
N ALA A 56 -17.70 -6.31 -10.55
CA ALA A 56 -17.21 -7.58 -11.06
C ALA A 56 -18.26 -8.70 -10.95
N LEU A 57 -18.94 -8.80 -9.81
CA LEU A 57 -19.94 -9.83 -9.55
C LEU A 57 -21.25 -9.64 -10.33
N LEU A 58 -21.67 -8.39 -10.56
CA LEU A 58 -22.95 -8.07 -11.21
C LEU A 58 -22.84 -7.82 -12.72
N SER A 59 -21.64 -7.79 -13.28
CA SER A 59 -21.47 -7.54 -14.71
C SER A 59 -21.81 -8.80 -15.54
N ARG A 60 -22.59 -8.63 -16.60
CA ARG A 60 -22.86 -9.69 -17.58
C ARG A 60 -21.59 -10.20 -18.28
N ARG A 61 -20.53 -9.39 -18.35
CA ARG A 61 -19.22 -9.73 -18.91
C ARG A 61 -18.11 -9.18 -18.02
N PRO A 62 -17.77 -9.88 -16.92
CA PRO A 62 -16.75 -9.41 -15.98
C PRO A 62 -15.37 -9.36 -16.63
N ARG A 63 -14.54 -8.42 -16.18
CA ARG A 63 -13.15 -8.29 -16.63
C ARG A 63 -12.22 -9.08 -15.72
N PRO A 64 -11.12 -9.66 -16.24
CA PRO A 64 -10.16 -10.38 -15.39
C PRO A 64 -9.42 -9.47 -14.41
N HIS A 65 -9.27 -8.16 -14.72
CA HIS A 65 -8.51 -7.22 -13.89
C HIS A 65 -9.28 -5.90 -13.69
N TYR A 66 -9.36 -5.44 -12.44
CA TYR A 66 -9.99 -4.17 -12.04
C TYR A 66 -8.98 -3.30 -11.27
N VAL A 67 -8.62 -2.15 -11.85
CA VAL A 67 -7.63 -1.25 -11.26
C VAL A 67 -8.29 -0.28 -10.28
N VAL A 68 -8.07 -0.55 -8.99
CA VAL A 68 -8.79 0.13 -7.90
C VAL A 68 -8.10 1.40 -7.39
N THR A 69 -6.76 1.43 -7.33
CA THR A 69 -6.03 2.56 -6.73
C THR A 69 -5.64 3.61 -7.78
N VAL A 70 -5.62 4.89 -7.37
CA VAL A 70 -5.22 6.00 -8.25
C VAL A 70 -3.78 5.82 -8.79
N PRO A 71 -2.77 5.47 -7.96
CA PRO A 71 -1.43 5.21 -8.48
C PRO A 71 -1.39 4.07 -9.51
N ALA A 72 -2.18 3.00 -9.32
CA ALA A 72 -2.23 1.91 -10.28
C ALA A 72 -2.88 2.32 -11.61
N ARG A 73 -3.93 3.16 -11.57
CA ARG A 73 -4.55 3.71 -12.80
C ARG A 73 -3.55 4.55 -13.59
N ILE A 74 -2.79 5.42 -12.90
CA ILE A 74 -1.71 6.20 -13.51
C ILE A 74 -0.67 5.26 -14.12
N GLY A 75 -0.23 4.22 -13.41
CA GLY A 75 0.74 3.25 -13.91
C GLY A 75 0.28 2.54 -15.19
N VAL A 76 -0.99 2.15 -15.28
CA VAL A 76 -1.56 1.52 -16.49
C VAL A 76 -1.61 2.50 -17.65
N ILE A 77 -1.97 3.76 -17.41
CA ILE A 77 -1.97 4.81 -18.44
C ILE A 77 -0.54 5.08 -18.93
N LEU A 78 0.41 5.26 -18.01
CA LEU A 78 1.81 5.49 -18.35
C LEU A 78 2.40 4.33 -19.16
N LYS A 79 2.10 3.08 -18.78
CA LYS A 79 2.52 1.89 -19.55
C LYS A 79 1.97 1.88 -20.97
N ARG A 80 0.80 2.47 -21.21
CA ARG A 80 0.17 2.52 -22.53
C ARG A 80 0.75 3.63 -23.43
N ILE A 81 1.23 4.72 -22.84
CA ILE A 81 1.71 5.90 -23.57
C ILE A 81 3.23 5.89 -23.73
N LEU A 82 3.96 5.39 -22.72
CA LEU A 82 5.43 5.45 -22.69
C LEU A 82 6.08 4.14 -23.18
N PRO A 83 7.18 4.24 -23.94
CA PRO A 83 8.11 3.13 -24.13
C PRO A 83 8.61 2.60 -22.78
N ALA A 84 8.83 1.28 -22.71
CA ALA A 84 9.23 0.60 -21.46
C ALA A 84 10.48 1.24 -20.81
N SER A 85 11.49 1.58 -21.60
CA SER A 85 12.73 2.21 -21.12
C SER A 85 12.49 3.54 -20.39
N LEU A 86 11.59 4.38 -20.91
CA LEU A 86 11.24 5.65 -20.29
C LEU A 86 10.42 5.45 -19.01
N LEU A 87 9.48 4.51 -19.01
CA LEU A 87 8.69 4.16 -17.83
C LEU A 87 9.60 3.73 -16.67
N TYR A 88 10.51 2.78 -16.91
CA TYR A 88 11.41 2.28 -15.87
C TYR A 88 12.37 3.37 -15.36
N ARG A 89 12.87 4.24 -16.24
CA ARG A 89 13.72 5.37 -15.84
C ARG A 89 12.98 6.40 -14.96
N LEU A 90 11.68 6.57 -15.13
CA LEU A 90 10.87 7.43 -14.26
C LEU A 90 10.63 6.78 -12.89
N LEU A 91 10.36 5.48 -12.87
CA LEU A 91 10.11 4.74 -11.63
C LEU A 91 11.37 4.61 -10.76
N SER A 92 12.55 4.46 -11.36
CA SER A 92 13.81 4.33 -10.64
C SER A 92 14.25 5.60 -9.90
N LYS A 93 13.73 6.77 -10.27
CA LYS A 93 14.11 8.07 -9.67
C LYS A 93 13.44 8.37 -8.32
N ARG A 94 12.56 7.49 -7.84
CA ARG A 94 11.76 7.70 -6.61
C ARG A 94 11.82 6.54 -5.62
N ALA A 95 12.76 5.61 -5.80
CA ALA A 95 13.05 4.55 -4.83
C ALA A 95 13.96 5.07 -3.73
#